data_AF-A0A3C1B077-F1
#
_entry.id   AF-A0A3C1B077-F1
#
_cell.length_a   1.000
_cell.length_b   1.000
_cell.length_c   1.000
_cell.angle_alpha   90.00
_cell.angle_beta   90.00
_cell.angle_gamma   90.00
#
_symmetry.space_group_name_H-M   'P 1'
#
loop_
_entity.id
_entity.type
_entity.pdbx_description
1 polymer ?
#
loop_
_entity_poly.entity_id
_entity_poly.type
_entity_poly.pdbx_seq_one_letter_code
_entity_poly.pdbx_strand_id
1 'polypeptide(L)'
;MNGVMNMTKKAIVAGSIALDIVMKLPDVNPGQIQSIFSQGKITNLSGVHMYLGGETGNTGLAMSKMGIPVTVACKIGHDHPGKMIQEIFSEYDLDSRIKIADHANSTVAISVTPPGMDKISFLYKGAGQTFMWEDVPADSLASADLFHFGYPTAMDHLFADEGSEFLKIFSEAKKFGITTSVDTTLPDLNSPAGQVHWKSILEKVLPFVDIFVPSIEETLFMLDRDQYIREVERVGGGNMVDHIDPNQVAEIGSSLIAMGPKIVLIKMGKQGLYLKTADKNSFTSFGRAAPVKFDDWYDRELWDPALDTEPIRSTTGAGDTAIAGFLSAFLQGEKPERALEIASMAASLCISSYDTVSKIGKLSEIKALLDQKPGHPRLPVSLNPENWQKSRDFPIFHSRQDHQIDC
;
A
#
# COMPACT_ATOMS: atom_id res chain seq x y z
N MET A 1 -9.09 1.40 -39.51
CA MET A 1 -9.69 2.26 -38.48
C MET A 1 -10.68 1.42 -37.70
N ASN A 2 -10.29 0.99 -36.50
CA ASN A 2 -11.19 0.61 -35.41
C ASN A 2 -10.41 0.99 -34.16
N GLY A 3 -10.47 2.28 -33.82
CA GLY A 3 -9.93 2.77 -32.56
C GLY A 3 -10.77 2.16 -31.46
N VAL A 4 -10.22 1.15 -30.78
CA VAL A 4 -10.67 0.83 -29.44
C VAL A 4 -10.38 2.08 -28.63
N MET A 5 -11.41 2.92 -28.43
CA MET A 5 -11.33 3.96 -27.41
C MET A 5 -10.95 3.23 -26.13
N ASN A 6 -9.74 3.52 -25.63
CA ASN A 6 -9.24 2.91 -24.42
C ASN A 6 -10.14 3.42 -23.29
N MET A 7 -11.20 2.66 -22.98
CA MET A 7 -12.16 3.03 -21.94
C MET A 7 -11.38 3.10 -20.64
N THR A 8 -11.37 4.29 -20.03
CA THR A 8 -10.65 4.53 -18.79
C THR A 8 -11.15 3.55 -17.72
N LYS A 9 -10.26 2.69 -17.24
CA LYS A 9 -10.55 1.71 -16.20
C LYS A 9 -10.95 2.40 -14.90
N LYS A 10 -11.95 1.85 -14.20
CA LYS A 10 -12.47 2.43 -12.95
C LYS A 10 -12.07 1.58 -11.75
N ALA A 11 -11.78 2.24 -10.63
CA ALA A 11 -11.42 1.58 -9.38
C ALA A 11 -12.40 1.93 -8.26
N ILE A 12 -12.66 0.98 -7.38
CA ILE A 12 -13.18 1.22 -6.04
C ILE A 12 -12.00 1.02 -5.08
N VAL A 13 -11.74 2.01 -4.23
CA VAL A 13 -10.80 1.91 -3.11
C VAL A 13 -11.62 1.96 -1.84
N ALA A 14 -11.52 0.93 -1.00
CA ALA A 14 -12.38 0.77 0.16
C ALA A 14 -11.64 0.27 1.40
N GLY A 15 -12.18 0.56 2.58
CA GLY A 15 -11.62 0.08 3.84
C GLY A 15 -11.31 1.21 4.82
N SER A 16 -10.11 1.17 5.40
CA SER A 16 -9.75 2.01 6.55
C SER A 16 -9.51 3.46 6.14
N ILE A 17 -10.28 4.37 6.74
CA ILE A 17 -10.06 5.82 6.70
C ILE A 17 -9.71 6.35 8.09
N ALA A 18 -8.85 7.36 8.15
CA ALA A 18 -8.56 8.10 9.37
C ALA A 18 -8.40 9.60 9.08
N LEU A 19 -8.59 10.43 10.11
CA LEU A 19 -8.05 11.78 10.11
C LEU A 19 -6.62 11.72 10.66
N ASP A 20 -5.63 12.01 9.80
CA ASP A 20 -4.23 12.05 10.20
C ASP A 20 -3.87 13.47 10.63
N ILE A 21 -3.31 13.60 11.83
CA ILE A 21 -2.82 14.85 12.40
C ILE A 21 -1.30 14.73 12.55
N VAL A 22 -0.55 15.44 11.72
CA VAL A 22 0.92 15.47 11.79
C VAL A 22 1.39 16.71 12.52
N MET A 23 2.13 16.48 13.60
CA MET A 23 2.79 17.53 14.37
C MET A 23 4.23 17.70 13.88
N LYS A 24 4.54 18.91 13.42
CA LYS A 24 5.92 19.27 13.05
C LYS A 24 6.65 19.81 14.27
N LEU A 25 7.60 19.02 14.76
CA LEU A 25 8.48 19.45 15.84
C LEU A 25 9.39 20.60 15.39
N PRO A 26 9.78 21.50 16.30
CA PRO A 26 10.82 22.46 16.02
C PRO A 26 12.14 21.75 15.73
N ASP A 27 13.10 22.46 15.13
CA ASP A 27 14.45 21.94 14.95
C ASP A 27 15.08 21.73 16.34
N VAL A 28 15.12 20.48 16.78
CA VAL A 28 15.70 20.05 18.05
C VAL A 28 16.82 19.07 17.76
N ASN A 29 17.95 19.21 18.47
CA ASN A 29 19.04 18.25 18.35
C ASN A 29 18.54 16.84 18.74
N PRO A 30 18.90 15.77 18.00
CA PRO A 30 18.41 14.41 18.27
C PRO A 30 18.57 13.95 19.73
N GLY A 31 19.65 14.36 20.40
CA GLY A 31 19.90 14.06 21.82
C GLY A 31 18.99 14.78 22.83
N GLN A 32 18.08 15.65 22.38
CA GLN A 32 17.17 16.44 23.22
C GLN A 32 15.69 16.08 23.03
N ILE A 33 15.38 14.97 22.35
CA ILE A 33 13.99 14.55 22.10
C ILE A 33 13.24 14.25 23.41
N GLN A 34 13.88 13.64 24.41
CA GLN A 34 13.27 13.47 25.75
C GLN A 34 12.93 14.81 26.42
N SER A 35 13.64 15.89 26.06
CA SER A 35 13.30 17.22 26.56
C SER A 35 11.96 17.73 26.00
N ILE A 36 11.48 17.23 24.87
CA ILE A 36 10.19 17.63 24.26
C ILE A 36 9.02 17.09 25.09
N PHE A 37 9.16 15.88 25.63
CA PHE A 37 8.16 15.18 26.43
C PHE A 37 8.38 15.37 27.95
N SER A 38 9.11 16.40 28.36
CA SER A 38 9.39 16.66 29.78
C SER A 38 8.16 17.17 30.53
N GLN A 39 7.99 16.70 31.76
CA GLN A 39 6.86 17.07 32.61
C GLN A 39 6.76 18.59 32.80
N GLY A 40 5.57 19.14 32.58
CA GLY A 40 5.28 20.58 32.75
C GLY A 40 5.80 21.47 31.62
N LYS A 41 6.47 20.92 30.59
CA LYS A 41 6.95 21.70 29.45
C LYS A 41 5.84 21.90 28.42
N ILE A 42 5.73 23.12 27.91
CA ILE A 42 4.96 23.45 26.70
C ILE A 42 5.96 23.50 25.54
N THR A 43 5.80 22.61 24.56
CA THR A 43 6.63 22.63 23.34
C THR A 43 5.87 23.31 22.21
N ASN A 44 6.44 24.38 21.65
CA ASN A 44 5.89 25.04 20.48
C ASN A 44 6.16 24.21 19.22
N LEU A 45 5.10 23.87 18.49
CA LEU A 45 5.21 23.19 17.19
C LEU A 45 5.50 24.20 16.09
N SER A 46 6.22 23.77 15.05
CA SER A 46 6.42 24.57 13.84
C SER A 46 5.27 24.45 12.84
N GLY A 47 4.32 23.55 13.08
CA GLY A 47 3.14 23.35 12.26
C GLY A 47 2.30 22.17 12.72
N VAL A 48 1.02 22.20 12.37
CA VAL A 48 0.08 21.08 12.51
C VAL A 48 -0.60 20.94 11.15
N HIS A 49 -0.54 19.74 10.59
CA HIS A 49 -1.17 19.42 9.31
C HIS A 49 -2.22 18.34 9.53
N MET A 50 -3.38 18.50 8.90
CA MET A 50 -4.47 17.53 8.91
C MET A 50 -4.73 17.07 7.48
N TYR A 51 -4.83 15.76 7.27
CA TYR A 51 -5.13 15.19 5.96
C TYR A 51 -5.86 13.86 6.12
N LEU A 52 -6.35 13.31 5.00
CA LEU A 52 -6.93 11.98 4.98
C LEU A 52 -5.83 10.93 5.12
N GLY A 53 -5.94 10.10 6.15
CA GLY A 53 -5.10 8.94 6.36
C GLY A 53 -5.87 7.64 6.21
N GLY A 54 -5.22 6.56 6.64
CA GLY A 54 -5.62 5.20 6.26
C GLY A 54 -5.35 4.93 4.78
N GLU A 55 -5.28 3.65 4.42
CA GLU A 55 -5.06 3.24 3.04
C GLU A 55 -6.06 3.92 2.10
N THR A 56 -7.33 3.94 2.48
CA THR A 56 -8.41 4.35 1.57
C THR A 56 -8.34 5.84 1.24
N GLY A 57 -7.91 6.65 2.21
CA GLY A 57 -7.61 8.07 1.98
C GLY A 57 -6.37 8.26 1.11
N ASN A 58 -5.27 7.60 1.47
CA ASN A 58 -3.97 7.77 0.81
C ASN A 58 -3.96 7.25 -0.63
N THR A 59 -4.28 5.98 -0.82
CA THR A 59 -4.27 5.32 -2.13
C THR A 59 -5.38 5.83 -3.02
N GLY A 60 -6.59 6.02 -2.48
CA GLY A 60 -7.74 6.54 -3.22
C GLY A 60 -7.48 7.94 -3.80
N LEU A 61 -7.00 8.86 -2.98
CA LEU A 61 -6.63 10.21 -3.43
C LEU A 61 -5.47 10.20 -4.42
N ALA A 62 -4.42 9.40 -4.16
CA ALA A 62 -3.27 9.32 -5.04
C ALA A 62 -3.64 8.79 -6.43
N MET A 63 -4.45 7.72 -6.51
CA MET A 63 -4.97 7.19 -7.77
C MET A 63 -5.84 8.22 -8.52
N SER A 64 -6.70 8.95 -7.79
CA SER A 64 -7.51 10.03 -8.36
C SER A 64 -6.63 11.13 -8.97
N LYS A 65 -5.58 11.57 -8.28
CA LYS A 65 -4.63 12.58 -8.78
C LYS A 65 -3.83 12.09 -9.98
N MET A 66 -3.53 10.79 -10.04
CA MET A 66 -2.91 10.16 -11.21
C MET A 66 -3.85 10.05 -12.42
N GLY A 67 -5.14 10.34 -12.25
CA GLY A 67 -6.14 10.41 -13.31
C GLY A 67 -6.99 9.15 -13.47
N ILE A 68 -6.98 8.24 -12.49
CA ILE A 68 -7.89 7.10 -12.47
C ILE A 68 -9.25 7.57 -11.94
N PRO A 69 -10.38 7.21 -12.58
CA PRO A 69 -11.71 7.36 -12.01
C PRO A 69 -11.84 6.43 -10.79
N VAL A 70 -11.86 7.01 -9.59
CA VAL A 70 -11.91 6.27 -8.32
C VAL A 70 -13.20 6.61 -7.56
N THR A 71 -13.89 5.56 -7.12
CA THR A 71 -14.87 5.65 -6.03
C THR A 71 -14.15 5.30 -4.73
N VAL A 72 -14.12 6.22 -3.77
CA VAL A 72 -13.54 5.99 -2.43
C VAL A 72 -14.66 5.66 -1.45
N ALA A 73 -14.69 4.44 -0.93
CA ALA A 73 -15.74 3.96 -0.03
C ALA A 73 -15.20 3.74 1.38
N CYS A 74 -15.75 4.45 2.37
CA CYS A 74 -15.25 4.40 3.74
C CYS A 74 -16.36 4.63 4.76
N LYS A 75 -16.03 4.44 6.04
CA LYS A 75 -16.96 4.65 7.16
C LYS A 75 -16.34 5.57 8.21
N ILE A 76 -17.09 6.59 8.63
CA ILE A 76 -16.70 7.58 9.64
C ILE A 76 -17.72 7.63 10.78
N GLY A 77 -17.37 8.26 11.89
CA GLY A 77 -18.30 8.55 12.98
C GLY A 77 -19.09 9.84 12.76
N HIS A 78 -20.15 10.02 13.54
CA HIS A 78 -20.91 11.28 13.58
C HIS A 78 -20.29 12.27 14.59
N ASP A 79 -19.09 12.74 14.30
CA ASP A 79 -18.28 13.58 15.20
C ASP A 79 -17.45 14.64 14.45
N HIS A 80 -16.68 15.45 15.18
CA HIS A 80 -15.88 16.52 14.60
C HIS A 80 -14.79 16.00 13.63
N PRO A 81 -14.02 14.94 13.95
CA PRO A 81 -13.09 14.38 12.97
C PRO A 81 -13.79 13.84 11.72
N GLY A 82 -14.99 13.25 11.85
CA GLY A 82 -15.79 12.81 10.71
C GLY A 82 -16.18 13.97 9.79
N LYS A 83 -16.62 15.09 10.36
CA LYS A 83 -16.90 16.31 9.59
C LYS A 83 -15.67 16.85 8.88
N MET A 84 -14.51 16.87 9.54
CA MET A 84 -13.25 17.27 8.92
C MET A 84 -12.86 16.35 7.75
N ILE A 85 -13.05 15.04 7.88
CA ILE A 85 -12.82 14.09 6.78
C ILE A 85 -13.73 14.43 5.58
N GLN A 86 -15.01 14.71 5.81
CA GLN A 86 -15.94 15.11 4.74
C GLN A 86 -15.54 16.44 4.08
N GLU A 87 -15.11 17.42 4.88
CA GLU A 87 -14.61 18.71 4.38
C GLU A 87 -13.38 18.51 3.50
N ILE A 88 -12.38 17.75 3.96
CA ILE A 88 -11.17 17.46 3.17
C ILE A 88 -11.54 16.72 1.87
N PHE A 89 -12.44 15.73 1.91
CA PHE A 89 -12.91 15.05 0.69
C PHE A 89 -13.52 16.02 -0.32
N SER A 90 -14.24 17.05 0.14
CA SER A 90 -14.89 18.04 -0.75
C SER A 90 -13.91 18.95 -1.50
N GLU A 91 -12.64 18.99 -1.08
CA GLU A 91 -11.57 19.72 -1.78
C GLU A 91 -11.08 19.00 -3.05
N TYR A 92 -11.44 17.72 -3.21
CA TYR A 92 -11.01 16.88 -4.33
C TYR A 92 -12.18 16.51 -5.23
N ASP A 93 -11.92 16.46 -6.53
CA ASP A 93 -12.86 15.96 -7.54
C ASP A 93 -12.81 14.42 -7.59
N LEU A 94 -13.46 13.77 -6.60
CA LEU A 94 -13.54 12.32 -6.50
C LEU A 94 -14.92 11.85 -6.00
N ASP A 95 -15.31 10.63 -6.38
CA ASP A 95 -16.57 10.02 -5.94
C ASP A 95 -16.43 9.42 -4.54
N SER A 96 -16.75 10.19 -3.50
CA SER A 96 -16.66 9.75 -2.10
C SER A 96 -17.98 9.13 -1.63
N ARG A 97 -17.93 7.87 -1.18
CA ARG A 97 -19.06 7.08 -0.67
C ARG A 97 -18.85 6.82 0.82
N ILE A 98 -19.27 7.78 1.63
CA ILE A 98 -19.01 7.82 3.07
C ILE A 98 -20.24 7.31 3.84
N LYS A 99 -20.06 6.21 4.59
CA LYS A 99 -21.05 5.72 5.56
C LYS A 99 -20.81 6.36 6.93
N ILE A 100 -21.89 6.64 7.65
CA ILE A 100 -21.83 7.10 9.04
C ILE A 100 -22.10 5.89 9.95
N ALA A 101 -21.19 5.62 10.88
CA ALA A 101 -21.35 4.57 11.88
C ALA A 101 -22.35 4.99 12.97
N ASP A 102 -23.21 4.06 13.38
CA ASP A 102 -24.24 4.33 14.40
C ASP A 102 -23.63 4.57 15.80
N HIS A 103 -22.58 3.82 16.14
CA HIS A 103 -22.05 3.71 17.52
C HIS A 103 -20.52 3.78 17.60
N ALA A 104 -19.87 4.53 16.70
CA ALA A 104 -18.42 4.73 16.74
C ALA A 104 -18.04 6.17 16.36
N ASN A 105 -17.02 6.69 17.04
CA ASN A 105 -16.34 7.92 16.65
C ASN A 105 -15.41 7.66 15.47
N SER A 106 -15.06 8.68 14.72
CA SER A 106 -14.13 8.59 13.59
C SER A 106 -12.73 8.22 14.06
N THR A 107 -12.02 7.45 13.23
CA THR A 107 -10.63 7.08 13.46
C THR A 107 -9.74 8.31 13.35
N VAL A 108 -8.80 8.47 14.29
CA VAL A 108 -7.83 9.56 14.30
C VAL A 108 -6.44 8.99 14.54
N ALA A 109 -5.48 9.36 13.71
CA ALA A 109 -4.07 9.09 13.96
C ALA A 109 -3.33 10.40 14.22
N ILE A 110 -2.50 10.42 15.26
CA ILE A 110 -1.64 11.56 15.58
C ILE A 110 -0.21 11.11 15.43
N SER A 111 0.52 11.78 14.55
CA SER A 111 1.89 11.42 14.20
C SER A 111 2.87 12.54 14.49
N VAL A 112 4.07 12.16 14.91
CA VAL A 112 5.20 13.06 15.11
C VAL A 112 6.47 12.42 14.56
N THR A 113 7.25 13.19 13.81
CA THR A 113 8.54 12.72 13.26
C THR A 113 9.68 13.52 13.91
N PRO A 114 10.34 13.00 14.95
CA PRO A 114 11.50 13.65 15.53
C PRO A 114 12.70 13.65 14.57
N PRO A 115 13.56 14.69 14.60
CA PRO A 115 14.77 14.71 13.78
C PRO A 115 15.67 13.48 14.00
N GLY A 116 16.00 12.78 12.92
CA GLY A 116 16.87 11.60 12.94
C GLY A 116 16.23 10.32 13.49
N MET A 117 14.92 10.33 13.73
CA MET A 117 14.15 9.15 14.12
C MET A 117 13.04 8.88 13.11
N ASP A 118 12.58 7.62 13.07
CA ASP A 118 11.35 7.30 12.37
C ASP A 118 10.13 7.89 13.12
N LYS A 119 9.02 7.97 12.40
CA LYS A 119 7.76 8.51 12.90
C LYS A 119 7.22 7.71 14.09
N ILE A 120 6.71 8.43 15.08
CA ILE A 120 5.91 7.86 16.18
C ILE A 120 4.44 8.19 15.91
N SER A 121 3.57 7.19 16.00
CA SER A 121 2.12 7.34 15.73
C SER A 121 1.28 6.86 16.90
N PHE A 122 0.22 7.61 17.20
CA PHE A 122 -0.83 7.25 18.15
C PHE A 122 -2.12 7.07 17.37
N LEU A 123 -2.79 5.92 17.50
CA LEU A 123 -4.00 5.61 16.77
C LEU A 123 -5.18 5.45 17.73
N TYR A 124 -6.22 6.25 17.53
CA TYR A 124 -7.54 5.95 18.05
C TYR A 124 -8.31 5.16 16.99
N LYS A 125 -8.54 3.86 17.27
CA LYS A 125 -9.37 3.00 16.42
C LYS A 125 -10.84 3.37 16.58
N GLY A 126 -11.49 3.70 15.47
CA GLY A 126 -12.87 4.17 15.41
C GLY A 126 -13.64 3.54 14.25
N ALA A 127 -14.59 4.28 13.70
CA ALA A 127 -15.50 3.85 12.64
C ALA A 127 -14.78 3.34 11.39
N GLY A 128 -13.59 3.86 11.06
CA GLY A 128 -12.78 3.40 9.94
C GLY A 128 -12.33 1.95 10.05
N GLN A 129 -12.35 1.36 11.25
CA GLN A 129 -12.01 -0.04 11.50
C GLN A 129 -13.25 -0.96 11.55
N THR A 130 -14.43 -0.44 11.22
CA THR A 130 -15.71 -1.17 11.27
C THR A 130 -16.33 -1.38 9.88
N PHE A 131 -15.54 -1.18 8.82
CA PHE A 131 -15.98 -1.35 7.44
C PHE A 131 -16.22 -2.85 7.14
N MET A 132 -17.33 -3.15 6.46
CA MET A 132 -17.74 -4.49 6.07
C MET A 132 -18.27 -4.51 4.63
N TRP A 133 -18.55 -5.69 4.08
CA TRP A 133 -19.09 -5.82 2.73
C TRP A 133 -20.34 -4.98 2.48
N GLU A 134 -21.24 -4.91 3.47
CA GLU A 134 -22.48 -4.13 3.41
C GLU A 134 -22.26 -2.62 3.20
N ASP A 135 -21.05 -2.11 3.50
CA ASP A 135 -20.70 -0.71 3.30
C ASP A 135 -20.26 -0.41 1.87
N VAL A 136 -19.98 -1.44 1.05
CA VAL A 136 -19.55 -1.28 -0.34
C VAL A 136 -20.70 -0.72 -1.19
N PRO A 137 -20.48 0.33 -2.00
CA PRO A 137 -21.52 0.94 -2.82
C PRO A 137 -21.95 0.01 -3.97
N ALA A 138 -23.14 -0.59 -3.82
CA ALA A 138 -23.66 -1.57 -4.77
C ALA A 138 -23.82 -1.02 -6.20
N ASP A 139 -24.13 0.27 -6.34
CA ASP A 139 -24.26 0.96 -7.62
C ASP A 139 -22.93 1.11 -8.38
N SER A 140 -21.80 1.08 -7.67
CA SER A 140 -20.46 1.19 -8.28
C SER A 140 -19.93 -0.16 -8.78
N LEU A 141 -20.32 -1.29 -8.17
CA LEU A 141 -19.81 -2.64 -8.47
C LEU A 141 -19.97 -3.03 -9.94
N ALA A 142 -21.10 -2.69 -10.56
CA ALA A 142 -21.39 -3.09 -11.93
C ALA A 142 -20.40 -2.48 -12.95
N SER A 143 -19.81 -1.32 -12.66
CA SER A 143 -18.94 -0.59 -13.58
C SER A 143 -17.47 -0.56 -13.19
N ALA A 144 -17.12 -1.07 -12.00
CA ALA A 144 -15.74 -1.15 -11.53
C ALA A 144 -14.96 -2.23 -12.29
N ASP A 145 -13.69 -1.93 -12.57
CA ASP A 145 -12.71 -2.88 -13.10
C ASP A 145 -11.82 -3.44 -11.99
N LEU A 146 -11.46 -2.60 -11.01
CA LEU A 146 -10.63 -2.93 -9.85
C LEU A 146 -11.36 -2.61 -8.55
N PHE A 147 -11.26 -3.51 -7.56
CA PHE A 147 -11.62 -3.29 -6.17
C PHE A 147 -10.37 -3.49 -5.32
N HIS A 148 -9.84 -2.41 -4.75
CA HIS A 148 -8.72 -2.44 -3.82
C HIS A 148 -9.24 -2.23 -2.40
N PHE A 149 -8.85 -3.11 -1.48
CA PHE A 149 -9.26 -3.05 -0.09
C PHE A 149 -8.08 -2.89 0.85
N GLY A 150 -8.12 -1.87 1.70
CA GLY A 150 -7.01 -1.52 2.59
C GLY A 150 -7.22 -1.88 4.04
N TYR A 151 -6.14 -2.40 4.63
CA TYR A 151 -5.93 -2.61 6.06
C TYR A 151 -6.97 -3.53 6.73
N PRO A 152 -7.33 -4.68 6.14
CA PRO A 152 -8.27 -5.61 6.76
C PRO A 152 -7.76 -6.12 8.12
N THR A 153 -6.44 -6.17 8.28
CA THR A 153 -5.76 -6.63 9.50
C THR A 153 -5.95 -5.71 10.71
N ALA A 154 -6.42 -4.47 10.50
CA ALA A 154 -6.74 -3.54 11.57
C ALA A 154 -8.23 -3.55 11.98
N MET A 155 -9.09 -4.32 11.30
CA MET A 155 -10.55 -4.31 11.45
C MET A 155 -11.04 -5.57 12.16
N ASP A 156 -11.62 -5.41 13.35
CA ASP A 156 -11.98 -6.54 14.23
C ASP A 156 -12.91 -7.55 13.55
N HIS A 157 -13.89 -7.09 12.78
CA HIS A 157 -14.82 -7.96 12.06
C HIS A 157 -14.15 -8.80 10.96
N LEU A 158 -13.01 -8.37 10.44
CA LEU A 158 -12.36 -9.02 9.31
C LEU A 158 -11.42 -10.15 9.72
N PHE A 159 -11.03 -10.24 10.98
CA PHE A 159 -10.30 -11.40 11.52
C PHE A 159 -11.11 -12.21 12.53
N ALA A 160 -12.24 -11.69 13.00
CA ALA A 160 -13.23 -12.47 13.74
C ALA A 160 -13.74 -13.66 12.90
N ASP A 161 -14.26 -14.67 13.59
CA ASP A 161 -14.88 -15.86 12.96
C ASP A 161 -14.00 -16.47 11.85
N GLU A 162 -12.71 -16.60 12.14
CA GLU A 162 -11.67 -17.11 11.23
C GLU A 162 -11.62 -16.38 9.86
N GLY A 163 -11.90 -15.08 9.86
CA GLY A 163 -11.80 -14.22 8.68
C GLY A 163 -12.99 -14.33 7.72
N SER A 164 -14.16 -14.72 8.21
CA SER A 164 -15.36 -14.92 7.37
C SER A 164 -15.79 -13.66 6.60
N GLU A 165 -15.76 -12.49 7.23
CA GLU A 165 -16.12 -11.22 6.57
C GLU A 165 -15.03 -10.79 5.56
N PHE A 166 -13.76 -11.03 5.86
CA PHE A 166 -12.66 -10.78 4.91
C PHE A 166 -12.81 -11.66 3.66
N LEU A 167 -13.10 -12.95 3.84
CA LEU A 167 -13.42 -13.85 2.73
C LEU A 167 -14.64 -13.37 1.93
N LYS A 168 -15.69 -12.93 2.62
CA LYS A 168 -16.93 -12.45 2.00
C LYS A 168 -16.68 -11.23 1.11
N ILE A 169 -15.92 -10.24 1.58
CA ILE A 169 -15.57 -9.04 0.78
C ILE A 169 -15.00 -9.44 -0.59
N PHE A 170 -14.03 -10.35 -0.62
CA PHE A 170 -13.35 -10.73 -1.86
C PHE A 170 -14.16 -11.70 -2.71
N SER A 171 -14.80 -12.68 -2.09
CA SER A 171 -15.64 -13.63 -2.82
C SER A 171 -16.87 -12.97 -3.46
N GLU A 172 -17.48 -11.98 -2.80
CA GLU A 172 -18.59 -11.21 -3.39
C GLU A 172 -18.10 -10.29 -4.51
N ALA A 173 -17.00 -9.54 -4.33
CA ALA A 173 -16.42 -8.72 -5.40
C ALA A 173 -16.10 -9.55 -6.66
N LYS A 174 -15.63 -10.79 -6.48
CA LYS A 174 -15.36 -11.73 -7.57
C LYS A 174 -16.61 -12.18 -8.34
N LYS A 175 -17.79 -12.28 -7.70
CA LYS A 175 -19.04 -12.60 -8.41
C LYS A 175 -19.44 -11.54 -9.43
N PHE A 176 -18.99 -10.30 -9.24
CA PHE A 176 -19.15 -9.23 -10.22
C PHE A 176 -18.07 -9.27 -11.32
N GLY A 177 -17.09 -10.18 -11.25
CA GLY A 177 -15.97 -10.27 -12.20
C GLY A 177 -14.93 -9.15 -12.02
N ILE A 178 -14.95 -8.42 -10.92
CA ILE A 178 -14.02 -7.32 -10.66
C ILE A 178 -12.63 -7.89 -10.34
N THR A 179 -11.57 -7.21 -10.78
CA THR A 179 -10.21 -7.52 -10.32
C THR A 179 -10.06 -7.11 -8.87
N THR A 180 -9.52 -7.98 -8.02
CA THR A 180 -9.41 -7.71 -6.60
C THR A 180 -7.97 -7.46 -6.17
N SER A 181 -7.77 -6.48 -5.30
CA SER A 181 -6.48 -6.18 -4.70
C SER A 181 -6.63 -5.92 -3.21
N VAL A 182 -5.62 -6.30 -2.43
CA VAL A 182 -5.64 -6.06 -0.98
C VAL A 182 -4.28 -5.61 -0.49
N ASP A 183 -4.29 -4.57 0.34
CA ASP A 183 -3.16 -4.18 1.17
C ASP A 183 -3.43 -4.49 2.63
N THR A 184 -2.41 -4.94 3.35
CA THR A 184 -2.46 -5.20 4.78
C THR A 184 -1.78 -4.10 5.58
N THR A 185 -1.94 -4.15 6.90
CA THR A 185 -1.16 -3.36 7.83
C THR A 185 -0.65 -4.25 8.96
N LEU A 186 0.48 -3.89 9.55
CA LEU A 186 1.11 -4.69 10.60
C LEU A 186 0.22 -4.70 11.86
N PRO A 187 -0.27 -5.87 12.32
CA PRO A 187 -1.00 -5.96 13.57
C PRO A 187 -0.08 -5.66 14.76
N ASP A 188 -0.61 -4.94 15.76
CA ASP A 188 0.09 -4.81 17.05
C ASP A 188 0.18 -6.20 17.71
N LEU A 189 1.39 -6.60 18.11
CA LEU A 189 1.71 -7.91 18.68
C LEU A 189 0.80 -8.34 19.83
N ASN A 190 0.36 -7.40 20.66
CA ASN A 190 -0.42 -7.65 21.88
C ASN A 190 -1.92 -7.38 21.68
N SER A 191 -2.31 -6.81 20.53
CA SER A 191 -3.71 -6.61 20.19
C SER A 191 -4.41 -7.93 19.82
N PRO A 192 -5.76 -7.99 19.83
CA PRO A 192 -6.50 -9.15 19.34
C PRO A 192 -6.06 -9.59 17.94
N ALA A 193 -5.88 -8.64 17.01
CA ALA A 193 -5.37 -8.89 15.68
C ALA A 193 -3.98 -9.55 15.69
N GLY A 194 -3.11 -9.20 16.64
CA GLY A 194 -1.78 -9.77 16.75
C GLY A 194 -1.72 -11.19 17.31
N GLN A 195 -2.84 -11.70 17.81
CA GLN A 195 -3.00 -13.05 18.36
C GLN A 195 -3.71 -14.01 17.37
N VAL A 196 -4.10 -13.51 16.19
CA VAL A 196 -4.79 -14.28 15.15
C VAL A 196 -3.81 -15.17 14.39
N HIS A 197 -4.26 -16.37 14.00
CA HIS A 197 -3.57 -17.24 13.06
C HIS A 197 -3.77 -16.77 11.61
N TRP A 198 -3.07 -15.70 11.23
CA TRP A 198 -3.23 -15.03 9.94
C TRP A 198 -3.02 -15.93 8.74
N LYS A 199 -2.00 -16.81 8.76
CA LYS A 199 -1.76 -17.77 7.67
C LYS A 199 -3.01 -18.54 7.27
N SER A 200 -3.78 -19.04 8.23
CA SER A 200 -5.02 -19.79 7.97
C SER A 200 -6.14 -18.93 7.38
N ILE A 201 -6.19 -17.64 7.72
CA ILE A 201 -7.13 -16.69 7.10
C ILE A 201 -6.69 -16.39 5.67
N LEU A 202 -5.41 -16.10 5.46
CA LEU A 202 -4.85 -15.80 4.14
C LEU A 202 -5.03 -16.97 3.17
N GLU A 203 -4.78 -18.21 3.60
CA GLU A 203 -5.01 -19.42 2.78
C GLU A 203 -6.47 -19.55 2.30
N LYS A 204 -7.44 -19.02 3.06
CA LYS A 204 -8.86 -18.99 2.66
C LYS A 204 -9.20 -17.82 1.73
N VAL A 205 -8.62 -16.64 1.99
CA VAL A 205 -8.99 -15.38 1.33
C VAL A 205 -8.24 -15.16 0.02
N LEU A 206 -6.93 -15.41 0.00
CA LEU A 206 -6.05 -15.10 -1.13
C LEU A 206 -6.43 -15.79 -2.47
N PRO A 207 -7.11 -16.95 -2.51
CA PRO A 207 -7.67 -17.47 -3.77
C PRO A 207 -8.65 -16.53 -4.48
N PHE A 208 -9.24 -15.57 -3.76
CA PHE A 208 -10.16 -14.56 -4.29
C PHE A 208 -9.49 -13.20 -4.51
N VAL A 209 -8.18 -13.09 -4.28
CA VAL A 209 -7.37 -11.88 -4.47
C VAL A 209 -6.57 -12.04 -5.78
N ASP A 210 -6.60 -11.05 -6.68
CA ASP A 210 -5.72 -11.07 -7.86
C ASP A 210 -4.36 -10.47 -7.56
N ILE A 211 -4.33 -9.37 -6.80
CA ILE A 211 -3.13 -8.57 -6.53
C ILE A 211 -2.97 -8.35 -5.02
N PHE A 212 -2.01 -9.05 -4.41
CA PHE A 212 -1.70 -8.91 -2.99
C PHE A 212 -0.46 -8.01 -2.80
N VAL A 213 -0.58 -6.92 -2.04
CA VAL A 213 0.47 -5.88 -1.97
C VAL A 213 1.02 -5.57 -0.57
N PRO A 214 1.37 -6.57 0.27
CA PRO A 214 1.77 -6.36 1.66
C PRO A 214 3.18 -5.77 1.82
N SER A 215 3.55 -5.35 3.04
CA SER A 215 4.95 -5.16 3.39
C SER A 215 5.62 -6.47 3.78
N ILE A 216 6.96 -6.50 3.81
CA ILE A 216 7.69 -7.69 4.25
C ILE A 216 7.51 -7.97 5.74
N GLU A 217 7.43 -6.94 6.58
CA GLU A 217 7.19 -7.08 8.02
C GLU A 217 5.80 -7.66 8.27
N GLU A 218 4.79 -7.14 7.57
CA GLU A 218 3.42 -7.66 7.58
C GLU A 218 3.38 -9.13 7.16
N THR A 219 4.05 -9.44 6.05
CA THR A 219 4.06 -10.80 5.50
C THR A 219 4.75 -11.76 6.46
N LEU A 220 5.92 -11.40 6.98
CA LEU A 220 6.65 -12.23 7.92
C LEU A 220 5.84 -12.43 9.21
N PHE A 221 5.22 -11.37 9.73
CA PHE A 221 4.32 -11.46 10.88
C PHE A 221 3.19 -12.46 10.64
N MET A 222 2.53 -12.38 9.48
CA MET A 222 1.34 -13.18 9.18
C MET A 222 1.67 -14.64 8.84
N LEU A 223 2.84 -14.92 8.25
CA LEU A 223 3.25 -16.26 7.82
C LEU A 223 4.11 -17.00 8.85
N ASP A 224 4.99 -16.29 9.56
CA ASP A 224 5.89 -16.82 10.59
C ASP A 224 6.11 -15.79 11.72
N ARG A 225 5.11 -15.70 12.60
CA ARG A 225 5.11 -14.78 13.75
C ARG A 225 6.32 -14.95 14.67
N ASP A 226 6.79 -16.18 14.85
CA ASP A 226 7.94 -16.45 15.72
C ASP A 226 9.23 -15.93 15.09
N GLN A 227 9.39 -16.08 13.77
CA GLN A 227 10.51 -15.47 13.05
C GLN A 227 10.43 -13.95 13.10
N TYR A 228 9.24 -13.36 12.90
CA TYR A 228 9.06 -11.92 13.03
C TYR A 228 9.53 -11.41 14.40
N ILE A 229 9.13 -12.06 15.50
CA ILE A 229 9.54 -11.68 16.86
C ILE A 229 11.06 -11.77 17.02
N ARG A 230 11.68 -12.87 16.56
CA ARG A 230 13.15 -13.02 16.60
C ARG A 230 13.87 -11.90 15.86
N GLU A 231 13.37 -11.49 14.70
CA GLU A 231 13.98 -10.39 13.93
C GLU A 231 13.82 -9.05 14.63
N VAL A 232 12.64 -8.74 15.18
CA VAL A 232 12.40 -7.51 15.96
C VAL A 232 13.30 -7.46 17.20
N GLU A 233 13.44 -8.57 17.92
CA GLU A 233 14.34 -8.67 19.07
C GLU A 233 15.81 -8.51 18.68
N ARG A 234 16.22 -9.10 17.54
CA ARG A 234 17.59 -9.02 17.02
C ARG A 234 18.01 -7.60 16.67
N VAL A 235 17.11 -6.80 16.09
CA VAL A 235 17.43 -5.41 15.70
C VAL A 235 17.27 -4.40 16.82
N GLY A 236 16.64 -4.77 17.95
CA GLY A 236 16.61 -3.95 19.16
C GLY A 236 16.02 -2.55 18.97
N GLY A 237 15.01 -2.42 18.09
CA GLY A 237 14.39 -1.14 17.72
C GLY A 237 14.95 -0.50 16.44
N GLY A 238 15.92 -1.14 15.77
CA GLY A 238 16.30 -0.82 14.39
C GLY A 238 15.26 -1.25 13.36
N ASN A 239 15.45 -0.85 12.10
CA ASN A 239 14.56 -1.26 11.01
C ASN A 239 14.92 -2.69 10.55
N MET A 240 14.03 -3.66 10.78
CA MET A 240 14.28 -5.06 10.42
C MET A 240 14.44 -5.27 8.92
N VAL A 241 13.78 -4.45 8.09
CA VAL A 241 13.80 -4.57 6.63
C VAL A 241 15.20 -4.40 6.07
N ASP A 242 16.05 -3.59 6.71
CA ASP A 242 17.43 -3.35 6.27
C ASP A 242 18.31 -4.62 6.37
N HIS A 243 17.82 -5.69 7.01
CA HIS A 243 18.55 -6.93 7.26
C HIS A 243 17.91 -8.18 6.68
N ILE A 244 16.76 -8.08 6.01
CA ILE A 244 16.10 -9.22 5.40
C ILE A 244 16.85 -9.64 4.14
N ASP A 245 17.18 -10.94 4.03
CA ASP A 245 17.84 -11.52 2.87
C ASP A 245 16.88 -11.55 1.67
N PRO A 246 17.24 -11.00 0.50
CA PRO A 246 16.45 -11.10 -0.72
C PRO A 246 16.04 -12.53 -1.12
N ASN A 247 16.83 -13.56 -0.79
CA ASN A 247 16.44 -14.96 -1.05
C ASN A 247 15.24 -15.37 -0.21
N GLN A 248 15.18 -14.94 1.06
CA GLN A 248 14.02 -15.18 1.93
C GLN A 248 12.76 -14.51 1.35
N VAL A 249 12.91 -13.31 0.77
CA VAL A 249 11.80 -12.60 0.12
C VAL A 249 11.28 -13.39 -1.09
N ALA A 250 12.16 -14.03 -1.87
CA ALA A 250 11.76 -14.86 -3.00
C ALA A 250 10.99 -16.13 -2.57
N GLU A 251 11.40 -16.76 -1.45
CA GLU A 251 10.69 -17.91 -0.86
C GLU A 251 9.31 -17.50 -0.33
N ILE A 252 9.23 -16.35 0.35
CA ILE A 252 7.97 -15.76 0.80
C ILE A 252 7.06 -15.44 -0.38
N GLY A 253 7.59 -14.80 -1.43
CA GLY A 253 6.85 -14.51 -2.66
C GLY A 253 6.27 -15.77 -3.29
N SER A 254 7.06 -16.84 -3.37
CA SER A 254 6.61 -18.14 -3.88
C SER A 254 5.49 -18.75 -3.02
N SER A 255 5.63 -18.66 -1.70
CA SER A 255 4.63 -19.13 -0.75
C SER A 255 3.31 -18.37 -0.87
N LEU A 256 3.38 -17.04 -1.07
CA LEU A 256 2.19 -16.21 -1.28
C LEU A 256 1.51 -16.52 -2.61
N ILE A 257 2.25 -16.64 -3.71
CA ILE A 257 1.69 -17.04 -5.02
C ILE A 257 0.98 -18.39 -4.93
N ALA A 258 1.55 -19.35 -4.19
CA ALA A 258 0.93 -20.66 -3.97
C ALA A 258 -0.41 -20.59 -3.20
N MET A 259 -0.69 -19.50 -2.47
CA MET A 259 -1.98 -19.28 -1.80
C MET A 259 -3.07 -18.73 -2.74
N GLY A 260 -2.74 -18.34 -3.97
CA GLY A 260 -3.74 -17.99 -4.99
C GLY A 260 -3.62 -16.63 -5.71
N PRO A 261 -2.96 -15.58 -5.19
CA PRO A 261 -2.83 -14.32 -5.92
C PRO A 261 -2.05 -14.52 -7.21
N LYS A 262 -2.44 -13.79 -8.26
CA LYS A 262 -1.70 -13.78 -9.54
C LYS A 262 -0.49 -12.87 -9.48
N ILE A 263 -0.56 -11.82 -8.66
CA ILE A 263 0.48 -10.81 -8.51
C ILE A 263 0.69 -10.58 -7.02
N VAL A 264 1.95 -10.68 -6.58
CA VAL A 264 2.40 -10.36 -5.24
C VAL A 264 3.44 -9.25 -5.35
N LEU A 265 3.15 -8.08 -4.75
CA LEU A 265 4.08 -6.96 -4.66
C LEU A 265 4.43 -6.74 -3.18
N ILE A 266 5.67 -7.03 -2.80
CA ILE A 266 6.14 -6.87 -1.42
C ILE A 266 6.87 -5.53 -1.31
N LYS A 267 6.38 -4.67 -0.41
CA LYS A 267 7.03 -3.41 -0.06
C LYS A 267 8.21 -3.70 0.87
N MET A 268 9.42 -3.25 0.47
CA MET A 268 10.69 -3.54 1.16
C MET A 268 11.39 -2.27 1.65
N GLY A 269 10.66 -1.19 1.95
CA GLY A 269 11.22 0.06 2.48
C GLY A 269 12.40 0.57 1.65
N LYS A 270 13.57 0.75 2.29
CA LYS A 270 14.80 1.20 1.62
C LYS A 270 15.36 0.20 0.60
N GLN A 271 15.03 -1.09 0.71
CA GLN A 271 15.43 -2.06 -0.30
C GLN A 271 14.54 -2.00 -1.55
N GLY A 272 13.43 -1.25 -1.54
CA GLY A 272 12.59 -1.00 -2.70
C GLY A 272 11.33 -1.85 -2.76
N LEU A 273 11.04 -2.43 -3.93
CA LEU A 273 9.85 -3.21 -4.21
C LEU A 273 10.22 -4.56 -4.85
N TYR A 274 9.68 -5.65 -4.34
CA TYR A 274 9.80 -6.98 -4.92
C TYR A 274 8.46 -7.40 -5.56
N LEU A 275 8.48 -7.89 -6.79
CA LEU A 275 7.31 -8.39 -7.50
C LEU A 275 7.51 -9.86 -7.86
N LYS A 276 6.51 -10.68 -7.55
CA LYS A 276 6.39 -12.04 -8.11
C LYS A 276 5.02 -12.21 -8.73
N THR A 277 4.95 -12.96 -9.83
CA THR A 277 3.68 -13.26 -10.50
C THR A 277 3.55 -14.75 -10.74
N ALA A 278 2.29 -15.20 -10.82
CA ALA A 278 1.95 -16.59 -11.02
C ALA A 278 2.21 -17.04 -12.46
N ASP A 279 2.05 -18.34 -12.70
CA ASP A 279 2.17 -18.94 -14.03
C ASP A 279 1.06 -18.47 -14.98
N LYS A 280 1.28 -18.67 -16.28
CA LYS A 280 0.35 -18.28 -17.34
C LYS A 280 -1.09 -18.77 -17.13
N ASN A 281 -1.31 -19.97 -16.59
CA ASN A 281 -2.66 -20.52 -16.44
C ASN A 281 -3.43 -19.80 -15.33
N SER A 282 -2.75 -19.37 -14.28
CA SER A 282 -3.35 -18.64 -13.16
C SER A 282 -4.02 -17.32 -13.61
N PHE A 283 -3.49 -16.68 -14.65
CA PHE A 283 -4.03 -15.45 -15.24
C PHE A 283 -5.35 -15.64 -16.01
N THR A 284 -5.78 -16.86 -16.32
CA THR A 284 -7.05 -17.11 -17.02
C THR A 284 -8.29 -16.74 -16.18
N SER A 285 -8.15 -16.66 -14.86
CA SER A 285 -9.22 -16.33 -13.90
C SER A 285 -9.15 -14.88 -13.38
N PHE A 286 -8.40 -14.01 -14.07
CA PHE A 286 -8.23 -12.61 -13.67
C PHE A 286 -9.53 -11.81 -13.88
N GLY A 287 -9.79 -10.81 -13.04
CA GLY A 287 -10.98 -9.95 -13.18
C GLY A 287 -10.91 -8.97 -14.36
N ARG A 288 -11.90 -8.08 -14.47
CA ARG A 288 -12.06 -7.10 -15.57
C ARG A 288 -10.86 -6.18 -15.81
N ALA A 289 -10.02 -5.93 -14.81
CA ALA A 289 -8.80 -5.15 -14.97
C ALA A 289 -7.60 -5.97 -15.45
N ALA A 290 -7.81 -7.19 -15.96
CA ALA A 290 -6.73 -8.02 -16.48
C ALA A 290 -5.83 -7.25 -17.48
N PRO A 291 -4.51 -7.49 -17.46
CA PRO A 291 -3.60 -6.85 -18.40
C PRO A 291 -4.00 -7.11 -19.84
N VAL A 292 -3.94 -6.07 -20.68
CA VAL A 292 -4.22 -6.22 -22.13
C VAL A 292 -3.23 -7.18 -22.80
N LYS A 293 -1.99 -7.20 -22.33
CA LYS A 293 -0.93 -8.13 -22.77
C LYS A 293 -0.50 -9.02 -21.60
N PHE A 294 -1.15 -10.18 -21.46
CA PHE A 294 -0.81 -11.15 -20.42
C PHE A 294 0.63 -11.66 -20.50
N ASP A 295 1.20 -11.74 -21.71
CA ASP A 295 2.57 -12.23 -21.91
C ASP A 295 3.63 -11.36 -21.23
N ASP A 296 3.29 -10.12 -20.87
CA ASP A 296 4.15 -9.24 -20.08
C ASP A 296 4.13 -9.54 -18.58
N TRP A 297 3.14 -10.29 -18.07
CA TRP A 297 2.80 -10.31 -16.64
C TRP A 297 2.89 -11.66 -15.93
N TYR A 298 3.00 -12.79 -16.63
CA TYR A 298 3.15 -14.09 -15.97
C TYR A 298 4.62 -14.52 -15.84
N ASP A 299 4.88 -15.41 -14.87
CA ASP A 299 6.22 -15.96 -14.57
C ASP A 299 7.30 -14.87 -14.42
N ARG A 300 6.88 -13.73 -13.86
CA ARG A 300 7.73 -12.59 -13.54
C ARG A 300 8.27 -12.65 -12.12
N GLU A 301 9.53 -12.28 -11.96
CA GLU A 301 10.16 -12.06 -10.65
C GLU A 301 11.17 -10.91 -10.74
N LEU A 302 10.79 -9.77 -10.16
CA LEU A 302 11.44 -8.48 -10.36
C LEU A 302 11.78 -7.82 -9.03
N TRP A 303 12.84 -7.01 -9.04
CA TRP A 303 13.23 -6.19 -7.90
C TRP A 303 13.53 -4.77 -8.37
N ASP A 304 12.77 -3.79 -7.87
CA ASP A 304 13.01 -2.37 -8.13
C ASP A 304 13.61 -1.71 -6.87
N PRO A 305 14.92 -1.38 -6.85
CA PRO A 305 15.53 -0.74 -5.68
C PRO A 305 14.94 0.65 -5.43
N ALA A 306 14.79 1.05 -4.16
CA ALA A 306 14.21 2.34 -3.83
C ALA A 306 14.98 3.52 -4.46
N LEU A 307 14.27 4.59 -4.80
CA LEU A 307 14.91 5.85 -5.21
C LEU A 307 15.65 6.47 -4.01
N ASP A 308 16.82 7.03 -4.28
CA ASP A 308 17.62 7.76 -3.28
C ASP A 308 17.10 9.20 -3.19
N THR A 309 16.17 9.40 -2.26
CA THR A 309 15.38 10.63 -2.14
C THR A 309 15.76 11.41 -0.90
N GLU A 310 16.21 12.65 -1.09
CA GLU A 310 16.49 13.60 -0.01
C GLU A 310 15.95 15.00 -0.35
N PRO A 311 15.43 15.77 0.63
CA PRO A 311 15.24 15.39 2.03
C PRO A 311 14.00 14.50 2.23
N ILE A 312 14.12 13.48 3.09
CA ILE A 312 12.95 12.75 3.62
C ILE A 312 12.23 13.64 4.65
N ARG A 313 10.94 13.89 4.43
CA ARG A 313 10.10 14.73 5.30
C ARG A 313 9.16 13.92 6.18
N SER A 314 8.57 12.86 5.63
CA SER A 314 7.66 11.93 6.32
C SER A 314 7.65 10.60 5.60
N THR A 315 7.63 9.49 6.31
CA THR A 315 7.45 8.14 5.71
C THR A 315 5.98 7.72 5.64
N THR A 316 5.06 8.55 6.15
CA THR A 316 3.62 8.26 6.19
C THR A 316 3.07 8.14 4.77
N GLY A 317 2.29 7.08 4.52
CA GLY A 317 1.64 6.86 3.23
C GLY A 317 2.58 6.48 2.09
N ALA A 318 3.88 6.25 2.35
CA ALA A 318 4.83 5.85 1.31
C ALA A 318 4.42 4.53 0.64
N GLY A 319 3.99 3.54 1.45
CA GLY A 319 3.47 2.26 0.94
C GLY A 319 2.18 2.44 0.14
N ASP A 320 1.20 3.15 0.72
CA ASP A 320 -0.11 3.42 0.10
C ASP A 320 0.02 4.15 -1.25
N THR A 321 0.95 5.11 -1.35
CA THR A 321 1.23 5.85 -2.58
C THR A 321 2.02 5.03 -3.59
N ALA A 322 2.92 4.14 -3.15
CA ALA A 322 3.55 3.15 -4.02
C ALA A 322 2.49 2.23 -4.64
N ILE A 323 1.55 1.73 -3.83
CA ILE A 323 0.42 0.91 -4.27
C ILE A 323 -0.45 1.68 -5.26
N ALA A 324 -0.77 2.95 -4.97
CA ALA A 324 -1.52 3.80 -5.89
C ALA A 324 -0.81 3.96 -7.25
N GLY A 325 0.52 4.16 -7.23
CA GLY A 325 1.35 4.23 -8.43
C GLY A 325 1.32 2.94 -9.23
N PHE A 326 1.53 1.81 -8.55
CA PHE A 326 1.50 0.48 -9.15
C PHE A 326 0.14 0.18 -9.80
N LEU A 327 -0.96 0.34 -9.05
CA LEU A 327 -2.31 0.06 -9.52
C LEU A 327 -2.72 1.03 -10.65
N SER A 328 -2.35 2.31 -10.57
CA SER A 328 -2.63 3.27 -11.64
C SER A 328 -1.88 2.92 -12.93
N ALA A 329 -0.61 2.52 -12.83
CA ALA A 329 0.17 2.05 -13.98
C ALA A 329 -0.42 0.77 -14.57
N PHE A 330 -0.78 -0.19 -13.72
CA PHE A 330 -1.42 -1.44 -14.11
C PHE A 330 -2.73 -1.19 -14.88
N LEU A 331 -3.61 -0.34 -14.36
CA LEU A 331 -4.87 0.02 -15.01
C LEU A 331 -4.70 0.78 -16.33
N GLN A 332 -3.57 1.45 -16.52
CA GLN A 332 -3.21 2.13 -17.77
C GLN A 332 -2.48 1.21 -18.76
N GLY A 333 -2.32 -0.07 -18.43
CA GLY A 333 -1.72 -1.07 -19.31
C GLY A 333 -0.19 -0.97 -19.42
N GLU A 334 0.47 -0.44 -18.40
CA GLU A 334 1.93 -0.44 -18.33
C GLU A 334 2.50 -1.85 -18.16
N LYS A 335 3.76 -2.02 -18.59
CA LYS A 335 4.56 -3.21 -18.29
C LYS A 335 4.88 -3.30 -16.79
N PRO A 336 5.11 -4.50 -16.22
CA PRO A 336 5.39 -4.63 -14.79
C PRO A 336 6.64 -3.85 -14.36
N GLU A 337 7.69 -3.79 -15.18
CA GLU A 337 8.89 -3.01 -14.90
C GLU A 337 8.56 -1.53 -14.72
N ARG A 338 7.77 -0.98 -15.65
CA ARG A 338 7.35 0.42 -15.60
C ARG A 338 6.37 0.69 -14.47
N ALA A 339 5.50 -0.27 -14.15
CA ALA A 339 4.60 -0.17 -13.00
C ALA A 339 5.37 -0.09 -11.68
N LEU A 340 6.47 -0.85 -11.53
CA LEU A 340 7.37 -0.75 -10.38
C LEU A 340 8.07 0.61 -10.31
N GLU A 341 8.61 1.13 -11.42
CA GLU A 341 9.25 2.45 -11.42
C GLU A 341 8.27 3.56 -11.02
N ILE A 342 7.03 3.50 -11.51
CA ILE A 342 5.97 4.46 -11.16
C ILE A 342 5.63 4.35 -9.68
N ALA A 343 5.52 3.14 -9.14
CA ALA A 343 5.29 2.91 -7.72
C ALA A 343 6.41 3.51 -6.86
N SER A 344 7.67 3.25 -7.21
CA SER A 344 8.84 3.82 -6.53
C SER A 344 8.90 5.34 -6.62
N MET A 345 8.56 5.92 -7.77
CA MET A 345 8.49 7.38 -7.93
C MET A 345 7.35 7.99 -7.12
N ALA A 346 6.17 7.35 -7.06
CA ALA A 346 5.06 7.80 -6.24
C ALA A 346 5.45 7.81 -4.75
N ALA A 347 6.11 6.74 -4.27
CA ALA A 347 6.64 6.68 -2.90
C ALA A 347 7.68 7.77 -2.64
N SER A 348 8.61 7.98 -3.57
CA SER A 348 9.63 9.05 -3.49
C SER A 348 9.01 10.46 -3.39
N LEU A 349 8.00 10.74 -4.21
CA LEU A 349 7.26 12.01 -4.16
C LEU A 349 6.56 12.18 -2.81
N CYS A 350 5.89 11.14 -2.32
CA CYS A 350 5.25 11.11 -1.01
C CYS A 350 6.24 11.43 0.12
N ILE A 351 7.36 10.70 0.19
CA ILE A 351 8.29 10.84 1.33
C ILE A 351 9.03 12.18 1.35
N SER A 352 9.08 12.87 0.22
CA SER A 352 9.62 14.21 0.11
C SER A 352 8.64 15.31 0.58
N SER A 353 7.45 14.95 1.07
CA SER A 353 6.43 15.84 1.63
C SER A 353 6.02 15.42 3.05
N TYR A 354 5.30 16.29 3.77
CA TYR A 354 4.77 15.98 5.12
C TYR A 354 3.41 15.27 5.07
N ASP A 355 2.66 15.46 3.99
CA ASP A 355 1.42 14.77 3.68
C ASP A 355 1.63 13.73 2.57
N THR A 356 0.60 12.96 2.25
CA THR A 356 0.68 11.80 1.37
C THR A 356 0.48 12.11 -0.12
N VAL A 357 -0.22 13.19 -0.48
CA VAL A 357 -0.72 13.38 -1.85
C VAL A 357 -0.43 14.74 -2.48
N SER A 358 0.15 15.70 -1.77
CA SER A 358 0.40 17.06 -2.29
C SER A 358 1.37 17.09 -3.46
N LYS A 359 2.37 16.19 -3.46
CA LYS A 359 3.35 16.05 -4.54
C LYS A 359 2.98 15.03 -5.60
N ILE A 360 1.87 14.31 -5.43
CA ILE A 360 1.39 13.35 -6.42
C ILE A 360 0.72 14.12 -7.56
N GLY A 361 1.22 13.91 -8.78
CA GLY A 361 0.69 14.54 -9.99
C GLY A 361 -0.09 13.57 -10.87
N LYS A 362 -0.34 13.97 -12.10
CA LYS A 362 -0.89 13.08 -13.13
C LYS A 362 0.11 11.97 -13.43
N LEU A 363 -0.38 10.80 -13.83
CA LEU A 363 0.50 9.68 -14.19
C LEU A 363 1.50 10.04 -15.31
N SER A 364 1.09 10.91 -16.25
CA SER A 364 1.98 11.43 -17.31
C SER A 364 3.14 12.26 -16.77
N GLU A 365 2.94 12.99 -15.68
CA GLU A 365 3.99 13.81 -15.04
C GLU A 365 4.99 12.91 -14.31
N ILE A 366 4.51 11.87 -13.64
CA ILE A 366 5.36 10.85 -13.01
C ILE A 366 6.22 10.13 -14.06
N LYS A 367 5.62 9.74 -15.20
CA LYS A 367 6.37 9.15 -16.32
C LYS A 367 7.41 10.12 -16.88
N ALA A 368 7.04 11.37 -17.09
CA ALA A 368 7.96 12.39 -17.57
C ALA A 368 9.13 12.62 -16.60
N LEU A 369 8.90 12.56 -15.28
CA LEU A 369 9.97 12.60 -14.27
C LEU A 369 10.92 11.42 -14.43
N LEU A 370 10.40 10.19 -14.54
CA LEU A 370 11.21 8.97 -14.70
C LEU A 370 12.06 8.99 -15.99
N ASP A 371 11.58 9.63 -17.05
CA ASP A 371 12.26 9.66 -18.35
C ASP A 371 13.38 10.72 -18.43
N GLN A 372 13.54 11.55 -17.39
CA GLN A 372 14.60 12.57 -17.33
C GLN A 372 16.01 11.97 -17.35
N LYS A 373 16.96 12.74 -17.89
CA LYS A 373 18.39 12.38 -17.93
C LYS A 373 19.26 13.47 -17.25
N PRO A 374 20.24 13.09 -16.41
CA PRO A 374 20.53 11.73 -15.93
C PRO A 374 19.34 11.15 -15.14
N GLY A 375 19.21 9.83 -15.12
CA GLY A 375 18.13 9.17 -14.39
C GLY A 375 18.25 9.36 -12.88
N HIS A 376 17.20 8.99 -12.15
CA HIS A 376 17.17 9.16 -10.70
C HIS A 376 18.08 8.14 -10.01
N PRO A 377 18.89 8.56 -9.01
CA PRO A 377 19.71 7.64 -8.24
C PRO A 377 18.83 6.66 -7.45
N ARG A 378 19.36 5.45 -7.22
CA ARG A 378 18.71 4.39 -6.47
C ARG A 378 19.60 3.93 -5.33
N LEU A 379 18.97 3.59 -4.21
CA LEU A 379 19.66 2.99 -3.07
C LEU A 379 20.24 1.63 -3.46
N PRO A 380 21.44 1.28 -2.97
CA PRO A 380 22.04 -0.02 -3.24
C PRO A 380 21.23 -1.14 -2.57
N VAL A 381 21.08 -2.26 -3.28
CA VAL A 381 20.51 -3.50 -2.74
C VAL A 381 21.49 -4.66 -3.00
N SER A 382 21.69 -5.51 -1.99
CA SER A 382 22.62 -6.65 -2.06
C SER A 382 21.93 -7.88 -2.64
N LEU A 383 21.81 -7.94 -3.97
CA LEU A 383 21.26 -9.10 -4.68
C LEU A 383 22.38 -10.05 -5.14
N ASN A 384 22.21 -11.36 -4.94
CA ASN A 384 23.17 -12.36 -5.44
C ASN A 384 23.18 -12.37 -6.99
N PRO A 385 24.32 -12.07 -7.66
CA PRO A 385 24.41 -12.07 -9.13
C PRO A 385 24.18 -13.44 -9.80
N GLU A 386 24.26 -14.53 -9.03
CA GLU A 386 23.88 -15.87 -9.49
C GLU A 386 22.36 -16.01 -9.64
N ASN A 387 21.58 -15.27 -8.86
CA ASN A 387 20.12 -15.34 -8.87
C ASN A 387 19.48 -14.15 -9.59
N TRP A 388 20.17 -13.01 -9.67
CA TRP A 388 19.63 -11.75 -10.17
C TRP A 388 20.51 -11.13 -11.24
N GLN A 389 19.88 -10.48 -12.22
CA GLN A 389 20.56 -9.70 -13.25
C GLN A 389 19.88 -8.33 -13.44
N LYS A 390 20.66 -7.30 -13.74
CA LYS A 390 20.12 -5.97 -14.01
C LYS A 390 19.47 -5.93 -15.40
N SER A 391 18.29 -5.33 -15.49
CA SER A 391 17.62 -5.08 -16.78
C SER A 391 18.45 -4.14 -17.66
N ARG A 392 18.34 -4.30 -18.98
CA ARG A 392 18.99 -3.41 -19.96
C ARG A 392 18.20 -2.13 -20.18
N ASP A 393 16.88 -2.24 -20.15
CA ASP A 393 15.97 -1.15 -20.51
C ASP A 393 15.48 -0.37 -19.28
N PHE A 394 15.42 -1.04 -18.13
CA PHE A 394 14.93 -0.47 -16.88
C PHE A 394 16.01 -0.48 -15.79
N PRO A 395 15.99 0.46 -14.84
CA PRO A 395 16.91 0.49 -13.70
C PRO A 395 16.51 -0.52 -12.59
N ILE A 396 15.98 -1.69 -12.97
CA ILE A 396 15.50 -2.75 -12.07
C ILE A 396 16.30 -4.04 -12.26
N PHE A 397 16.04 -5.04 -11.43
CA PHE A 397 16.61 -6.38 -11.55
C PHE A 397 15.55 -7.42 -11.89
N HIS A 398 15.93 -8.41 -12.69
CA HIS A 398 15.16 -9.61 -12.99
C HIS A 398 15.81 -10.80 -12.29
N SER A 399 15.01 -11.69 -11.73
CA SER A 399 15.47 -13.03 -11.37
C SER A 399 15.97 -13.75 -12.61
N ARG A 400 16.94 -14.65 -12.46
CA ARG A 400 17.38 -15.54 -13.55
C ARG A 400 16.35 -16.60 -13.95
N GLN A 401 15.20 -16.64 -13.27
CA GLN A 401 14.05 -17.46 -13.63
C GLN A 401 12.89 -16.65 -14.25
N ASP A 402 13.02 -15.32 -14.37
CA ASP A 402 12.01 -14.44 -14.97
C ASP A 402 11.79 -14.74 -16.46
N HIS A 403 10.52 -14.82 -16.87
CA HIS A 403 10.13 -15.19 -18.24
C HIS A 403 10.63 -14.22 -19.32
N GLN A 404 10.95 -12.95 -19.00
CA GLN A 404 11.40 -11.94 -19.98
C GLN A 404 12.89 -11.58 -19.89
N ILE A 405 13.73 -12.46 -19.32
CA ILE A 405 15.19 -12.25 -19.13
C ILE A 405 15.98 -11.79 -20.38
N ASP A 406 15.50 -12.08 -21.58
CA ASP A 406 16.22 -11.87 -22.85
C ASP A 406 15.36 -11.24 -23.98
N CYS A 407 14.21 -10.62 -23.67
CA CYS A 407 13.36 -9.95 -24.67
C CYS A 407 13.62 -8.45 -24.80
#